data_AF-A0A8T5AP67-F1
#
_entry.id   AF-A0A8T5AP67-F1
#
_cell.length_a   1.000
_cell.length_b   1.000
_cell.length_c   1.000
_cell.angle_alpha   90.00
_cell.angle_beta   90.00
_cell.angle_gamma   90.00
#
_symmetry.space_group_name_H-M   'P 1'
#
loop_
_entity.id
_entity.type
_entity.pdbx_description
1 polymer ?
#
loop_
_entity_poly.entity_id
_entity_poly.type
_entity_poly.pdbx_seq_one_letter_code
_entity_poly.pdbx_strand_id
1 'polypeptide(L)' 'MNRSEVHRRVNIRMMILYFSSLITLQIMGVLYFLRYPSALSGLIIGVLAGALAPVLLAALLVKLVKIVYRDELSQDSNAE' A
#
# COMPACT_ATOMS: atom_id res chain seq x y z
N MET A 1 -12.05 -3.01 -26.51
CA MET A 1 -11.97 -2.73 -25.06
C MET A 1 -11.30 -1.37 -24.90
N ASN A 2 -11.99 -0.40 -24.31
CA ASN A 2 -11.54 1.00 -24.31
C ASN A 2 -10.34 1.17 -23.35
N ARG A 3 -9.21 1.74 -23.77
CA ARG A 3 -7.98 1.82 -22.93
C ARG A 3 -8.24 2.49 -21.57
N SER A 4 -9.18 3.43 -21.53
CA SER A 4 -9.63 4.12 -20.31
C SER A 4 -10.22 3.17 -19.25
N GLU A 5 -10.91 2.10 -19.65
CA GLU A 5 -11.51 1.14 -18.71
C GLU A 5 -10.47 0.21 -18.09
N VAL A 6 -9.40 -0.11 -18.82
CA VAL A 6 -8.30 -0.95 -18.32
C VAL A 6 -7.52 -0.19 -17.26
N HIS A 7 -7.14 1.07 -17.52
CA HIS A 7 -6.48 1.92 -16.53
C HIS A 7 -7.33 2.14 -15.29
N ARG A 8 -8.65 2.35 -15.45
CA ARG A 8 -9.57 2.51 -14.31
C ARG A 8 -9.62 1.26 -13.42
N ARG A 9 -9.67 0.06 -14.01
CA ARG A 9 -9.67 -1.20 -13.24
C ARG A 9 -8.37 -1.44 -12.48
N VAL A 10 -7.22 -1.15 -13.08
CA VAL A 10 -5.92 -1.26 -12.42
C VAL A 10 -5.82 -0.27 -11.27
N ASN A 11 -6.28 0.97 -11.46
CA ASN A 11 -6.23 2.00 -10.42
C ASN A 11 -7.14 1.65 -9.23
N ILE A 12 -8.34 1.12 -9.49
CA ILE A 12 -9.25 0.64 -8.43
C ILE A 12 -8.62 -0.53 -7.67
N ARG A 13 -7.99 -1.50 -8.36
CA ARG A 13 -7.31 -2.62 -7.70
C ARG A 13 -6.17 -2.16 -6.79
N MET A 14 -5.35 -1.21 -7.26
CA MET A 14 -4.28 -0.61 -6.46
C MET A 14 -4.85 0.12 -5.23
N MET A 15 -5.94 0.86 -5.41
CA MET A 15 -6.59 1.58 -4.32
C MET A 15 -7.16 0.63 -3.25
N ILE A 16 -7.78 -0.48 -3.67
CA ILE A 16 -8.28 -1.52 -2.75
C ILE A 16 -7.12 -2.17 -1.99
N LEU A 17 -6.02 -2.51 -2.67
CA LEU A 17 -4.81 -3.05 -2.03
C LEU A 17 -4.23 -2.08 -1.00
N TYR A 18 -4.19 -0.78 -1.33
CA TYR A 18 -3.74 0.27 -0.43
C TYR A 18 -4.63 0.38 0.82
N PHE A 19 -5.96 0.44 0.65
CA PHE A 19 -6.87 0.51 1.79
C PHE A 19 -6.86 -0.78 2.63
N SER A 20 -6.78 -1.95 2.00
CA SER A 20 -6.75 -3.23 2.70
C SER A 20 -5.50 -3.40 3.56
N SER A 21 -4.33 -2.95 3.07
CA SER A 21 -3.09 -2.97 3.84
C SER A 21 -3.11 -1.97 4.99
N LEU A 22 -3.68 -0.77 4.81
CA LEU A 22 -3.91 0.18 5.91
C LEU A 22 -4.83 -0.38 6.99
N ILE A 23 -5.93 -1.03 6.60
CA ILE A 23 -6.87 -1.65 7.55
C ILE A 23 -6.18 -2.76 8.35
N THR A 24 -5.41 -3.62 7.68
CA THR A 24 -4.67 -4.71 8.34
C THR A 24 -3.68 -4.16 9.38
N LEU A 25 -2.97 -3.08 9.03
CA LEU A 25 -1.98 -2.46 9.90
C LEU A 25 -2.63 -1.79 11.12
N GLN A 26 -3.80 -1.17 10.93
CA GLN A 26 -4.62 -0.64 12.03
C GLN A 26 -5.13 -1.75 12.96
N ILE A 27 -5.64 -2.86 12.41
CA ILE A 27 -6.11 -4.01 13.20
C ILE A 27 -4.96 -4.60 14.04
N MET A 28 -3.78 -4.75 13.45
CA MET A 28 -2.58 -5.19 14.18
C MET A 28 -2.20 -4.21 15.30
N GLY A 29 -2.25 -2.89 15.05
CA GLY A 29 -2.00 -1.88 16.07
C GLY A 29 -2.97 -1.97 17.24
N VAL A 30 -4.26 -2.16 16.97
CA VAL A 30 -5.30 -2.33 17.99
C VAL A 30 -5.10 -3.63 18.79
N LEU A 31 -4.81 -4.75 18.12
CA LEU A 31 -4.51 -6.03 18.77
C LEU A 31 -3.27 -5.94 19.67
N TYR A 32 -2.23 -5.25 19.22
CA TYR A 32 -1.01 -5.04 20.00
C TYR A 32 -1.28 -4.21 21.26
N PHE A 33 -2.07 -3.14 21.13
CA PHE A 33 -2.51 -2.32 22.26
C PHE A 33 -3.35 -3.10 23.27
N LEU A 34 -4.27 -3.95 22.80
CA LEU A 34 -5.07 -4.83 23.66
C LEU A 34 -4.20 -5.85 24.43
N ARG A 35 -3.11 -6.33 23.83
CA ARG A 35 -2.17 -7.29 24.44
C ARG A 35 -1.31 -6.64 25.52
N TYR A 36 -0.87 -5.40 25.30
CA TYR A 36 -0.03 -4.64 26.21
C TYR A 36 -0.66 -3.26 26.47
N PRO A 37 -1.52 -3.13 27.49
CA PRO A 37 -2.33 -1.95 27.74
C PRO A 37 -1.52 -0.84 28.43
N SER A 38 -0.43 -0.40 27.79
CA SER A 38 0.28 0.81 28.17
C SER A 38 -0.15 1.94 27.23
N ALA A 39 -0.88 2.90 27.81
CA ALA A 39 -1.44 4.05 27.09
C ALA A 39 -0.36 4.84 26.33
N LEU A 40 0.84 4.92 26.90
CA LEU A 40 1.96 5.68 26.34
C LEU A 40 2.55 4.97 25.11
N SER A 41 2.71 3.65 25.16
CA SER A 41 3.12 2.86 23.99
C SER A 41 2.04 2.80 22.91
N GLY A 42 0.75 2.75 23.30
CA GLY A 42 -0.36 2.77 22.35
C GLY A 42 -0.46 4.06 21.56
N LEU A 43 -0.22 5.20 22.21
CA LEU A 43 -0.24 6.51 21.56
C LEU A 43 0.95 6.68 20.62
N ILE A 44 2.16 6.30 21.05
CA ILE A 44 3.36 6.35 20.20
C ILE A 44 3.21 5.44 18.97
N ILE A 45 2.77 4.19 19.18
CA ILE A 45 2.57 3.22 18.09
C ILE A 45 1.41 3.65 17.19
N GLY A 46 0.31 4.17 17.75
CA GLY A 46 -0.82 4.66 16.97
C GLY A 46 -0.46 5.86 16.09
N VAL A 47 0.33 6.80 16.59
CA VAL A 47 0.82 7.94 15.79
C VAL A 47 1.82 7.49 14.74
N LEU A 48 2.78 6.62 15.08
CA LEU A 48 3.74 6.08 14.12
C LEU A 48 3.06 5.21 13.05
N ALA A 49 2.17 4.31 13.43
CA ALA A 49 1.43 3.47 12.49
C ALA A 49 0.47 4.30 11.64
N GLY A 50 -0.23 5.26 12.23
CA GLY A 50 -1.19 6.12 11.53
C GLY A 50 -0.55 7.12 10.58
N ALA A 51 0.62 7.68 10.93
CA ALA A 51 1.29 8.71 10.12
C ALA A 51 2.42 8.14 9.23
N LEU A 52 3.24 7.22 9.76
CA LEU A 52 4.42 6.72 9.06
C LEU A 52 4.08 5.57 8.09
N ALA A 53 3.13 4.70 8.46
CA ALA A 53 2.78 3.56 7.61
C ALA A 53 2.14 3.96 6.27
N PRO A 54 1.21 4.94 6.18
CA PRO A 54 0.68 5.36 4.88
C PRO A 54 1.76 5.93 3.98
N VAL A 55 2.73 6.68 4.54
CA VAL A 55 3.84 7.27 3.78
C VAL A 55 4.78 6.17 3.25
N LEU A 56 5.15 5.22 4.09
CA LEU A 56 5.98 4.07 3.68
C LEU A 56 5.27 3.21 2.63
N LEU A 57 3.98 2.94 2.83
CA LEU A 57 3.16 2.14 1.93
C LEU A 57 2.99 2.84 0.56
N ALA A 58 2.76 4.15 0.54
CA ALA A 58 2.70 4.94 -0.68
C ALA A 58 4.05 4.89 -1.43
N ALA A 59 5.17 5.05 -0.73
CA ALA A 59 6.50 4.94 -1.34
C ALA A 59 6.76 3.54 -1.91
N LEU A 60 6.30 2.50 -1.22
CA LEU A 60 6.43 1.11 -1.64
C LEU A 60 5.59 0.82 -2.89
N LEU A 61 4.35 1.31 -2.93
CA LEU A 61 3.47 1.22 -4.10
C LEU A 61 4.05 1.95 -5.32
N VAL A 62 4.59 3.16 -5.15
CA VAL A 62 5.24 3.90 -6.25
C VAL A 62 6.43 3.10 -6.79
N LYS A 63 7.24 2.51 -5.91
CA LYS A 63 8.33 1.61 -6.33
C LYS A 63 7.80 0.38 -7.08
N LEU A 64 6.76 -0.27 -6.57
CA LEU A 64 6.16 -1.46 -7.18
C LEU A 64 5.60 -1.16 -8.56
N VAL A 65 4.84 -0.07 -8.69
CA VAL A 65 4.35 0.43 -9.99
C VAL A 65 5.51 0.67 -10.94
N LYS A 66 6.58 1.34 -10.50
CA LYS A 66 7.73 1.65 -11.35
C LYS A 66 8.48 0.39 -11.80
N ILE A 67 8.54 -0.64 -10.97
CA ILE A 67 9.13 -1.94 -11.32
C ILE A 67 8.25 -2.65 -12.35
N VAL A 68 6.94 -2.77 -12.08
CA VAL A 68 5.99 -3.40 -13.00
C VAL A 68 5.99 -2.71 -14.38
N TYR A 69 5.95 -1.37 -14.40
CA TYR A 69 5.97 -0.60 -15.64
C TYR A 69 7.29 -0.72 -16.41
N ARG A 70 8.41 -0.89 -15.69
CA ARG A 70 9.72 -1.12 -16.30
C ARG A 70 9.80 -2.50 -16.94
N ASP A 71 9.30 -3.53 -16.27
CA ASP A 71 9.29 -4.90 -16.82
C ASP A 71 8.43 -4.99 -18.08
N GLU A 72 7.28 -4.31 -18.11
CA GLU A 72 6.44 -4.24 -19.32
C GLU A 72 7.17 -3.56 -20.50
N LEU A 73 7.88 -2.44 -20.25
CA LEU A 73 8.68 -1.76 -21.30
C LEU A 73 9.86 -2.62 -21.80
N SER A 74 10.39 -3.49 -20.93
CA SER A 74 11.51 -4.38 -21.26
C SER A 74 11.07 -5.54 -22.16
N GLN A 75 9.82 -5.98 -22.05
CA GLN A 75 9.27 -7.01 -22.93
C GLN A 75 8.94 -6.48 -24.32
N ASP A 76 8.38 -5.27 -24.44
CA ASP A 76 8.09 -4.66 -25.74
C ASP A 76 9.37 -4.42 -26.57
N SER A 77 10.47 -4.01 -25.93
CA SER A 77 11.76 -3.78 -26.61
C SER A 77 12.46 -5.05 -27.09
N ASN A 78 12.08 -6.24 -26.61
CA ASN A 78 12.63 -7.53 -27.06
C ASN A 78 11.71 -8.23 -28.08
N ALA A 79 10.57 -7.63 -28.40
CA ALA A 79 9.60 -8.13 -29.38
C ALA A 79 9.72 -7.44 -30.76
N GLU A 80 10.54 -6.39 -30.88
CA GLU A 80 11.04 -5.81 -32.15
C GLU A 80 12.37 -6.45 -32.57
#